data_AF-A0A952RIX3-F1
#
_entry.id   AF-A0A952RIX3-F1
#
_cell.length_a   1.000
_cell.length_b   1.000
_cell.length_c   1.000
_cell.angle_alpha   90.00
_cell.angle_beta   90.00
_cell.angle_gamma   90.00
#
_symmetry.space_group_name_H-M   'P 1'
#
loop_
_entity.id
_entity.type
_entity.pdbx_description
1 polymer ?
#
loop_
_entity_poly.entity_id
_entity_poly.type
_entity_poly.pdbx_seq_one_letter_code
_entity_poly.pdbx_strand_id
1 'polypeptide(L)'
;MIADGVVVETKDGIAENTPGRTAEAVTLETVAGNHVVLDFGKKRFALYAHFKPGSVRVKVGDRVKRGQVLGLVGNTGNSTEPHLHVHVSDAASPLGAEGVPWAIDTFEVQPAKETSFKKVTRELPLEDALVRFAP
;
A
#
# COMPACT_ATOMS: atom_id res chain seq x y z
N MET A 1 -1.05 -7.15 3.36
CA MET A 1 -1.87 -7.26 2.13
C MET A 1 -3.34 -7.07 2.49
N ILE A 2 -4.08 -6.34 1.67
CA ILE A 2 -5.45 -5.85 1.93
C ILE A 2 -6.51 -6.92 1.67
N ALA A 3 -6.39 -7.67 0.57
CA ALA A 3 -7.34 -8.70 0.17
C ALA A 3 -6.69 -9.73 -0.77
N ASP A 4 -7.39 -10.85 -1.00
CA ASP A 4 -7.13 -11.71 -2.15
C ASP A 4 -7.39 -10.93 -3.45
N GLY A 5 -6.61 -11.16 -4.49
CA GLY A 5 -6.78 -10.42 -5.75
C GLY A 5 -6.02 -11.03 -6.92
N VAL A 6 -6.13 -10.36 -8.06
CA VAL A 6 -5.38 -10.63 -9.29
C VAL A 6 -4.38 -9.50 -9.51
N VAL A 7 -3.14 -9.83 -9.82
CA VAL A 7 -2.14 -8.83 -10.20
C VAL A 7 -2.49 -8.28 -11.58
N VAL A 8 -2.74 -6.97 -11.68
CA VAL A 8 -3.07 -6.30 -12.94
C VAL A 8 -1.93 -5.43 -13.47
N GLU A 9 -0.99 -5.03 -12.61
CA GLU A 9 0.20 -4.28 -13.00
C GLU A 9 1.37 -4.62 -12.08
N THR A 10 2.57 -4.64 -12.66
CA THR A 10 3.84 -4.76 -11.94
C THR A 10 4.90 -3.87 -12.59
N LYS A 11 5.71 -3.21 -11.76
CA LYS A 11 6.93 -2.52 -12.19
C LYS A 11 8.07 -2.97 -11.29
N ASP A 12 9.21 -3.29 -11.89
CA ASP A 12 10.45 -3.59 -11.19
C ASP A 12 11.67 -3.03 -11.94
N GLY A 13 12.81 -2.94 -11.27
CA GLY A 13 14.10 -2.51 -11.82
C GLY A 13 14.41 -1.02 -11.67
N ILE A 14 13.53 -0.21 -11.10
CA ILE A 14 13.82 1.19 -10.75
C ILE A 14 14.81 1.21 -9.58
N ALA A 15 15.89 1.99 -9.72
CA ALA A 15 16.94 2.10 -8.71
C ALA A 15 16.44 2.74 -7.40
N GLU A 16 17.12 2.39 -6.30
CA GLU A 16 16.92 2.98 -4.98
C GLU A 16 17.35 4.45 -4.98
N ASN A 17 16.55 5.28 -4.30
CA ASN A 17 16.92 6.64 -3.93
C ASN A 17 17.89 6.62 -2.74
N THR A 18 18.68 7.69 -2.60
CA THR A 18 19.47 7.91 -1.39
C THR A 18 18.56 8.39 -0.26
N PRO A 19 18.52 7.73 0.92
CA PRO A 19 17.67 8.17 2.03
C PRO A 19 17.94 9.62 2.45
N GLY A 20 16.86 10.37 2.74
CA GLY A 20 16.93 11.78 3.14
C GLY A 20 17.23 12.74 1.99
N ARG A 21 17.22 12.27 0.74
CA ARG A 21 17.31 13.09 -0.47
C ARG A 21 16.02 12.98 -1.27
N THR A 22 15.66 14.07 -1.94
CA THR A 22 14.56 14.07 -2.90
C THR A 22 14.91 13.14 -4.06
N ALA A 23 13.94 12.34 -4.51
CA ALA A 23 14.08 11.52 -5.69
C ALA A 23 14.37 12.40 -6.94
N GLU A 24 15.38 12.03 -7.71
CA GLU A 24 15.74 12.73 -8.94
C GLU A 24 15.03 12.10 -10.15
N ALA A 25 14.65 12.93 -11.13
CA ALA A 25 14.09 12.49 -12.41
C ALA A 25 12.81 11.61 -12.33
N VAL A 26 11.92 11.89 -11.36
CA VAL A 26 10.60 11.24 -11.29
C VAL A 26 9.72 11.66 -12.48
N THR A 27 9.13 10.69 -13.16
CA THR A 27 8.14 10.90 -14.23
C THR A 27 6.78 10.37 -13.80
N LEU A 28 5.72 10.66 -14.57
CA LEU A 28 4.40 10.07 -14.33
C LEU A 28 4.42 8.54 -14.34
N GLU A 29 5.35 7.94 -15.11
CA GLU A 29 5.50 6.48 -15.20
C GLU A 29 6.30 5.87 -14.04
N THR A 30 7.17 6.65 -13.39
CA THR A 30 8.08 6.16 -12.33
C THR A 30 7.71 6.63 -10.93
N VAL A 31 6.70 7.49 -10.80
CA VAL A 31 6.26 8.08 -9.53
C VAL A 31 5.99 7.05 -8.42
N ALA A 32 5.41 5.90 -8.76
CA ALA A 32 5.10 4.83 -7.81
C ALA A 32 6.32 3.93 -7.48
N GLY A 33 7.45 4.12 -8.17
CA GLY A 33 8.62 3.25 -8.06
C GLY A 33 8.33 1.83 -8.53
N ASN A 34 9.06 0.86 -7.99
CA ASN A 34 8.74 -0.55 -8.19
C ASN A 34 7.46 -0.87 -7.40
N HIS A 35 6.48 -1.48 -8.04
CA HIS A 35 5.16 -1.59 -7.46
C HIS A 35 4.36 -2.77 -8.01
N VAL A 36 3.27 -3.08 -7.32
CA VAL A 36 2.27 -4.07 -7.72
C VAL A 36 0.89 -3.44 -7.55
N VAL A 37 0.03 -3.56 -8.57
CA VAL A 37 -1.39 -3.24 -8.48
C VAL A 37 -2.20 -4.53 -8.47
N LEU A 38 -3.07 -4.67 -7.46
CA LEU A 38 -4.01 -5.78 -7.34
C LEU A 38 -5.43 -5.32 -7.65
N ASP A 39 -6.17 -6.10 -8.42
CA ASP A 39 -7.63 -6.01 -8.57
C ASP A 39 -8.30 -7.07 -7.68
N PHE A 40 -9.20 -6.65 -6.79
CA PHE A 40 -10.01 -7.52 -5.94
C PHE A 40 -11.51 -7.45 -6.30
N GLY A 41 -11.80 -6.99 -7.51
CA GLY A 41 -13.11 -6.90 -8.11
C GLY A 41 -13.90 -5.66 -7.72
N LYS A 42 -15.02 -5.45 -8.40
CA LYS A 42 -15.95 -4.34 -8.16
C LYS A 42 -15.30 -2.95 -8.29
N LYS A 43 -14.37 -2.79 -9.24
CA LYS A 43 -13.60 -1.56 -9.45
C LYS A 43 -12.87 -1.14 -8.17
N ARG A 44 -12.11 -2.06 -7.58
CA ARG A 44 -11.30 -1.77 -6.40
C ARG A 44 -9.91 -2.33 -6.59
N PHE A 45 -8.96 -1.42 -6.54
CA PHE A 45 -7.56 -1.69 -6.81
C PHE A 45 -6.73 -1.30 -5.60
N ALA A 46 -5.63 -2.01 -5.36
CA ALA A 46 -4.67 -1.64 -4.33
C ALA A 46 -3.28 -1.53 -4.96
N LEU A 47 -2.67 -0.37 -4.80
CA LEU A 47 -1.28 -0.14 -5.14
C LEU A 47 -0.42 -0.46 -3.92
N TYR A 48 0.66 -1.20 -4.14
CA TYR A 48 1.78 -1.35 -3.22
C TYR A 48 3.02 -0.81 -3.91
N ALA A 49 3.55 0.32 -3.42
CA ALA A 49 4.59 1.09 -4.10
C ALA A 49 5.93 1.08 -3.35
N HIS A 50 6.95 1.63 -4.00
CA HIS A 50 8.30 1.83 -3.46
C HIS A 50 9.03 0.53 -3.09
N PHE A 51 8.77 -0.59 -3.78
CA PHE A 51 9.50 -1.82 -3.54
C PHE A 51 10.99 -1.71 -3.89
N LYS A 52 11.80 -2.54 -3.23
CA LYS A 52 13.20 -2.71 -3.53
C LYS A 52 13.39 -3.32 -4.93
N PRO A 53 14.33 -2.83 -5.76
CA PRO A 53 14.55 -3.38 -7.09
C PRO A 53 14.92 -4.87 -7.04
N GLY A 54 14.33 -5.64 -7.95
CA GLY A 54 14.50 -7.09 -8.06
C GLY A 54 13.78 -7.89 -6.97
N SER A 55 12.95 -7.23 -6.14
CA SER A 55 12.27 -7.91 -5.03
C SER A 55 10.83 -8.32 -5.35
N VAL A 56 10.24 -7.83 -6.45
CA VAL A 56 8.85 -8.15 -6.82
C VAL A 56 8.75 -9.64 -7.16
N ARG A 57 7.87 -10.36 -6.46
CA ARG A 57 7.75 -11.83 -6.51
C ARG A 57 6.57 -12.36 -7.31
N VAL A 58 5.78 -11.46 -7.89
CA VAL A 58 4.55 -11.76 -8.62
C VAL A 58 4.60 -11.13 -10.01
N LYS A 59 3.80 -11.65 -10.93
CA LYS A 59 3.64 -11.12 -12.29
C LYS A 59 2.16 -10.87 -12.58
N VAL A 60 1.91 -10.03 -13.58
CA VAL A 60 0.56 -9.78 -14.11
C VAL A 60 -0.14 -11.11 -14.42
N GLY A 61 -1.39 -11.22 -13.98
CA GLY A 61 -2.23 -12.41 -14.10
C GLY A 61 -2.14 -13.39 -12.91
N ASP A 62 -1.15 -13.24 -12.02
CA ASP A 62 -1.08 -14.08 -10.82
C ASP A 62 -2.27 -13.80 -9.89
N ARG A 63 -2.85 -14.88 -9.33
CA ARG A 63 -3.79 -14.78 -8.21
C ARG A 63 -3.01 -14.80 -6.91
N VAL A 64 -3.26 -13.81 -6.06
CA VAL A 64 -2.57 -13.65 -4.77
C VAL A 64 -3.56 -13.79 -3.62
N LYS A 65 -3.06 -14.33 -2.49
CA LYS A 65 -3.84 -14.53 -1.27
C LYS A 65 -3.39 -13.59 -0.17
N ARG A 66 -4.31 -13.13 0.69
CA ARG A 66 -3.96 -12.32 1.87
C ARG A 66 -2.85 -13.02 2.67
N GLY A 67 -1.78 -12.26 2.95
CA GLY A 67 -0.59 -12.76 3.63
C GLY A 67 0.54 -13.21 2.70
N GLN A 68 0.27 -13.35 1.40
CA GLN A 68 1.30 -13.64 0.40
C GLN A 68 2.27 -12.46 0.25
N VAL A 69 3.56 -12.76 0.23
CA VAL A 69 4.63 -11.78 0.02
C VAL A 69 4.63 -11.32 -1.44
N LEU A 70 4.52 -10.01 -1.66
CA LEU A 70 4.57 -9.37 -2.98
C LEU A 70 5.97 -8.88 -3.36
N GLY A 71 6.71 -8.37 -2.37
CA GLY A 71 8.03 -7.77 -2.55
C GLY A 71 8.62 -7.33 -1.22
N LEU A 72 9.80 -6.73 -1.26
CA LEU A 72 10.46 -6.15 -0.08
C LEU A 72 10.34 -4.63 -0.12
N VAL A 73 10.22 -4.01 1.06
CA VAL A 73 10.25 -2.55 1.21
C VAL A 73 11.55 -2.00 0.64
N GLY A 74 11.45 -0.92 -0.12
CA GLY A 74 12.57 -0.16 -0.67
C GLY A 74 12.28 1.33 -0.60
N ASN A 75 13.01 2.10 -1.40
CA ASN A 75 12.92 3.55 -1.51
C ASN A 75 13.02 3.98 -2.98
N THR A 76 12.06 3.57 -3.82
CA THR A 76 12.10 3.81 -5.28
C THR A 76 10.97 4.71 -5.75
N GLY A 77 11.14 5.45 -6.85
CA GLY A 77 10.13 6.39 -7.32
C GLY A 77 10.10 7.67 -6.49
N ASN A 78 8.92 8.28 -6.31
CA ASN A 78 8.78 9.51 -5.52
C ASN A 78 8.78 9.23 -4.02
N SER A 79 9.94 8.89 -3.47
CA SER A 79 10.12 8.52 -2.07
C SER A 79 11.44 9.05 -1.52
N THR A 80 11.44 9.57 -0.29
CA THR A 80 12.61 10.12 0.41
C THR A 80 13.26 9.13 1.37
N GLU A 81 12.48 8.23 1.96
CA GLU A 81 12.94 7.20 2.90
C GLU A 81 12.33 5.83 2.60
N PRO A 82 12.96 4.72 3.02
CA PRO A 82 12.38 3.40 2.88
C PRO A 82 11.05 3.26 3.63
N HIS A 83 9.96 3.06 2.89
CA HIS A 83 8.63 2.83 3.43
C HIS A 83 7.76 2.09 2.41
N LEU A 84 6.58 1.65 2.84
CA LEU A 84 5.58 1.08 1.94
C LEU A 84 4.44 2.09 1.77
N HIS A 85 4.25 2.56 0.54
CA HIS A 85 3.03 3.29 0.17
C HIS A 85 1.94 2.29 -0.20
N VAL A 86 0.77 2.40 0.43
CA VAL A 86 -0.41 1.60 0.09
C VAL A 86 -1.63 2.51 0.00
N HIS A 87 -2.36 2.41 -1.09
CA HIS A 87 -3.70 2.98 -1.19
C HIS A 87 -4.66 2.03 -1.87
N VAL A 88 -5.96 2.34 -1.76
CA VAL A 88 -7.04 1.64 -2.44
C VAL A 88 -7.79 2.66 -3.29
N SER A 89 -8.04 2.33 -4.55
CA SER A 89 -8.65 3.23 -5.52
C SER A 89 -9.69 2.53 -6.41
N ASP A 90 -10.45 3.31 -7.17
CA ASP A 90 -11.51 2.82 -8.07
C ASP A 90 -11.02 2.43 -9.49
N ALA A 91 -9.75 2.70 -9.80
CA ALA A 91 -9.09 2.32 -11.05
C ALA A 91 -7.63 1.90 -10.84
N ALA A 92 -7.10 1.07 -11.74
CA ALA A 92 -5.69 0.71 -11.82
C ALA A 92 -4.85 1.86 -12.41
N SER A 93 -4.82 2.99 -11.70
CA SER A 93 -4.00 4.14 -12.05
C SER A 93 -3.41 4.73 -10.77
N PRO A 94 -2.08 4.71 -10.58
CA PRO A 94 -1.45 5.26 -9.40
C PRO A 94 -1.72 6.75 -9.15
N LEU A 95 -1.95 7.54 -10.21
CA LEU A 95 -2.14 9.00 -10.14
C LEU A 95 -3.52 9.49 -10.58
N GLY A 96 -4.24 8.73 -11.40
CA GLY A 96 -5.48 9.16 -12.04
C GLY A 96 -6.75 8.51 -11.49
N ALA A 97 -6.66 7.80 -10.36
CA ALA A 97 -7.77 7.11 -9.73
C ALA A 97 -8.24 7.82 -8.47
N GLU A 98 -9.51 7.62 -8.11
CA GLU A 98 -10.08 8.17 -6.88
C GLU A 98 -9.90 7.20 -5.72
N GLY A 99 -9.48 7.73 -4.57
CA GLY A 99 -9.32 6.94 -3.35
C GLY A 99 -10.67 6.41 -2.85
N VAL A 100 -10.73 5.13 -2.49
CA VAL A 100 -11.94 4.52 -1.94
C VAL A 100 -11.72 4.05 -0.49
N PRO A 101 -12.74 4.17 0.38
CA PRO A 101 -12.62 3.71 1.76
C PRO A 101 -12.35 2.19 1.84
N TRP A 102 -11.45 1.80 2.73
CA TRP A 102 -11.19 0.39 3.06
C TRP A 102 -10.98 0.24 4.56
N ALA A 103 -11.64 -0.78 5.13
CA ALA A 103 -11.60 -1.00 6.56
C ALA A 103 -10.35 -1.78 6.98
N ILE A 104 -9.85 -1.48 8.18
CA ILE A 104 -8.85 -2.30 8.84
C ILE A 104 -9.57 -3.48 9.49
N ASP A 105 -9.01 -4.68 9.31
CA ASP A 105 -9.64 -5.92 9.75
C ASP A 105 -9.85 -5.94 11.27
N THR A 106 -8.80 -5.66 12.03
CA THR A 106 -8.87 -5.59 13.49
C THR A 106 -7.81 -4.63 14.00
N PHE A 107 -8.21 -3.77 14.92
CA PHE A 107 -7.33 -2.90 15.68
C PHE A 107 -7.98 -2.61 17.03
N GLU A 108 -7.20 -2.06 17.94
CA GLU A 108 -7.73 -1.54 19.19
C GLU A 108 -7.68 -0.02 19.15
N VAL A 109 -8.78 0.60 19.54
CA VAL A 109 -8.97 2.04 19.48
C VAL A 109 -9.26 2.58 20.87
N GLN A 110 -8.62 3.68 21.22
CA GLN A 110 -8.95 4.50 22.39
C GLN A 110 -9.42 5.87 21.88
N PRO A 111 -10.72 6.16 21.97
CA PRO A 111 -11.24 7.50 21.63
C PRO A 111 -10.65 8.58 22.55
N ALA A 112 -10.52 9.81 22.04
CA ALA A 112 -9.89 10.94 22.75
C ALA A 112 -10.44 11.21 24.17
N LYS A 113 -11.71 10.88 24.43
CA LYS A 113 -12.40 11.11 25.72
C LYS A 113 -12.50 9.86 26.60
N GLU A 114 -11.88 8.76 26.20
CA GLU A 114 -11.90 7.48 26.90
C GLU A 114 -10.49 7.09 27.36
N THR A 115 -10.39 6.35 28.47
CA THR A 115 -9.11 5.88 29.02
C THR A 115 -8.77 4.44 28.64
N SER A 116 -9.76 3.70 28.11
CA SER A 116 -9.62 2.28 27.76
C SER A 116 -9.57 2.06 26.26
N PHE A 117 -8.74 1.11 25.84
CA PHE A 117 -8.78 0.58 24.48
C PHE A 117 -9.93 -0.42 24.34
N LYS A 118 -10.62 -0.35 23.20
CA LYS A 118 -11.60 -1.35 22.76
C LYS A 118 -11.16 -1.97 21.44
N LYS A 119 -11.33 -3.29 21.32
CA LYS A 119 -11.12 -3.99 20.05
C LYS A 119 -12.26 -3.67 19.10
N VAL A 120 -11.93 -3.22 17.91
CA VAL A 120 -12.88 -2.97 16.81
C VAL A 120 -12.50 -3.81 15.61
N THR A 121 -13.46 -4.09 14.74
CA THR A 121 -13.31 -5.02 13.63
C THR A 121 -14.02 -4.48 12.41
N ARG A 122 -13.33 -4.43 11.27
CA ARG A 122 -13.83 -3.89 10.00
C ARG A 122 -14.34 -2.44 10.10
N GLU A 123 -13.62 -1.63 10.86
CA GLU A 123 -13.89 -0.19 11.01
C GLU A 123 -12.74 0.66 10.46
N LEU A 124 -12.99 1.97 10.39
CA LEU A 124 -11.98 2.98 10.12
C LEU A 124 -11.58 3.66 11.44
N PRO A 125 -10.30 3.94 11.67
CA PRO A 125 -9.88 4.87 12.70
C PRO A 125 -10.58 6.22 12.49
N LEU A 126 -11.20 6.72 13.54
CA LEU A 126 -11.79 8.06 13.55
C LEU A 126 -10.75 9.09 14.01
N GLU A 127 -11.02 10.35 13.71
CA GLU A 127 -10.19 11.48 14.12
C GLU A 127 -9.95 11.48 15.64
N ASP A 128 -8.74 11.88 16.04
CA ASP A 128 -8.26 11.97 17.43
C ASP A 128 -8.25 10.66 18.24
N ALA A 129 -8.40 9.51 17.60
CA ALA A 129 -8.32 8.22 18.28
C ALA A 129 -6.89 7.66 18.30
N LEU A 130 -6.46 7.12 19.44
CA LEU A 130 -5.23 6.32 19.51
C LEU A 130 -5.54 4.92 18.97
N VAL A 131 -4.76 4.48 17.99
CA VAL A 131 -4.86 3.14 17.38
C VAL A 131 -3.65 2.31 17.76
N ARG A 132 -3.89 1.07 18.20
CA ARG A 132 -2.84 0.05 18.32
C ARG A 132 -3.24 -1.21 17.56
N PHE A 133 -2.24 -1.85 16.98
CA PHE A 133 -2.38 -3.16 16.35
C PHE A 133 -1.78 -4.19 17.30
N ALA A 134 -2.56 -5.19 17.67
CA ALA A 134 -2.03 -6.32 18.43
C ALA A 134 -0.98 -7.05 17.55
N PRO A 135 0.15 -7.49 18.14
CA PRO A 135 1.19 -8.21 17.42
C PRO A 135 0.72 -9.54 16.81
#